data_AF-A0A7S1RZ69-F1
#
_entry.id   AF-A0A7S1RZ69-F1
#
_cell.length_a   1.000
_cell.length_b   1.000
_cell.length_c   1.000
_cell.angle_alpha   90.00
_cell.angle_beta   90.00
_cell.angle_gamma   90.00
#
_symmetry.space_group_name_H-M   'P 1'
#
loop_
_entity.id
_entity.type
_entity.pdbx_description
1 polymer ?
#
loop_
_entity_poly.entity_id
_entity_poly.type
_entity_poly.pdbx_seq_one_letter_code
_entity_poly.pdbx_strand_id
1 'polypeptide(L)'
;VAHLPLGLAVDNPVRRHVVIKDFQKVLVVTYKSIEDAWSRAFDLDGNGLIDFSEFAAGCKASGYVGNLSRLWAMLDEDASGEISLEELSVDTQPPGPPSWPQGAPGAVSA
;
A
#
# COMPACT_ATOMS: atom_id res chain seq x y z
N VAL A 1 6.29 -34.10 1.84
CA VAL A 1 4.87 -33.79 2.11
C VAL A 1 4.82 -32.35 2.60
N ALA A 2 4.08 -31.51 1.88
CA ALA A 2 4.25 -30.06 1.86
C ALA A 2 3.98 -29.38 3.22
N HIS A 3 4.71 -28.29 3.46
CA HIS A 3 4.59 -27.40 4.59
C HIS A 3 3.16 -26.82 4.68
N LEU A 4 2.61 -26.81 5.89
CA LEU A 4 1.52 -25.94 6.33
C LEU A 4 2.12 -25.00 7.40
N PRO A 5 1.67 -23.73 7.54
CA PRO A 5 0.25 -23.38 7.55
C PRO A 5 -0.13 -22.18 6.66
N LEU A 6 -1.14 -22.41 5.82
CA LEU A 6 -1.95 -21.36 5.20
C LEU A 6 -2.97 -20.84 6.22
N GLY A 7 -3.00 -19.51 6.39
CA GLY A 7 -4.17 -18.77 6.83
C GLY A 7 -4.22 -18.46 8.31
N LEU A 8 -3.80 -17.24 8.67
CA LEU A 8 -4.50 -16.34 9.61
C LEU A 8 -3.82 -14.95 9.66
N ALA A 9 -3.53 -14.37 8.50
CA ALA A 9 -3.55 -12.91 8.39
C ALA A 9 -4.85 -12.59 7.67
N VAL A 10 -5.92 -12.42 8.45
CA VAL A 10 -7.11 -11.73 7.98
C VAL A 10 -6.84 -10.24 8.06
N ASP A 11 -5.80 -9.77 7.38
CA ASP A 11 -5.86 -8.39 6.92
C ASP A 11 -7.00 -8.36 5.91
N ASN A 12 -8.13 -7.83 6.34
CA ASN A 12 -9.27 -7.65 5.48
C ASN A 12 -8.84 -6.69 4.36
N PRO A 13 -8.65 -7.14 3.11
CA PRO A 13 -8.10 -6.29 2.04
C PRO A 13 -9.02 -5.09 1.75
N VAL A 14 -10.31 -5.23 2.09
CA VAL A 14 -11.31 -4.16 1.99
C VAL A 14 -10.98 -2.97 2.90
N ARG A 15 -10.34 -3.20 4.06
CA ARG A 15 -9.98 -2.11 4.97
C ARG A 15 -8.75 -1.33 4.52
N ARG A 16 -7.79 -1.99 3.84
CA ARG A 16 -6.57 -1.36 3.33
C ARG A 16 -6.88 -0.26 2.32
N HIS A 17 -7.68 -0.61 1.32
CA HIS A 17 -8.09 0.29 0.25
C HIS A 17 -8.79 1.57 0.74
N VAL A 18 -9.65 1.46 1.76
CA VAL A 18 -10.37 2.61 2.31
C VAL A 18 -9.42 3.59 2.99
N VAL A 19 -8.44 3.09 3.75
CA VAL A 19 -7.51 3.93 4.50
C VAL A 19 -6.53 4.63 3.55
N ILE A 20 -5.99 3.92 2.55
CA ILE A 20 -5.09 4.50 1.55
C ILE A 20 -5.81 5.59 0.76
N LYS A 21 -7.06 5.35 0.32
CA LYS A 21 -7.84 6.37 -0.39
C LYS A 21 -8.16 7.59 0.47
N ASP A 22 -8.44 7.40 1.75
CA ASP A 22 -8.66 8.53 2.66
C ASP A 22 -7.40 9.37 2.80
N PHE A 23 -6.25 8.70 2.97
CA PHE A 23 -4.95 9.36 3.02
C PHE A 23 -4.61 10.11 1.72
N GLN A 24 -4.74 9.46 0.56
CA GLN A 24 -4.55 10.08 -0.75
C GLN A 24 -5.44 11.32 -0.94
N LYS A 25 -6.69 11.28 -0.48
CA LYS A 25 -7.57 12.45 -0.50
C LYS A 25 -7.03 13.60 0.36
N VAL A 26 -6.54 13.31 1.57
CA VAL A 26 -5.92 14.34 2.42
C VAL A 26 -4.73 14.97 1.70
N LEU A 27 -3.88 14.17 1.05
CA LEU A 27 -2.74 14.68 0.28
C LEU A 27 -3.17 15.57 -0.88
N VAL A 28 -4.14 15.12 -1.68
CA VAL A 28 -4.66 15.89 -2.82
C VAL A 28 -5.33 17.19 -2.36
N VAL A 29 -6.05 17.18 -1.25
CA VAL A 29 -6.69 18.39 -0.69
C VAL A 29 -5.64 19.39 -0.19
N THR A 30 -4.56 18.93 0.42
CA THR A 30 -3.52 19.80 1.00
C THR A 30 -2.53 20.30 -0.05
N TYR A 31 -2.09 19.45 -0.97
CA TYR A 31 -0.99 19.72 -1.91
C TYR A 31 -1.41 19.79 -3.38
N LYS A 32 -2.71 19.64 -3.68
CA LYS A 32 -3.33 19.55 -5.03
C LYS A 32 -3.12 18.23 -5.76
N SER A 33 -1.95 17.60 -5.61
CA SER A 33 -1.60 16.35 -6.30
C SER A 33 -0.77 15.43 -5.39
N ILE A 34 -0.81 14.12 -5.66
CA ILE A 34 0.02 13.13 -4.95
C ILE A 34 1.50 13.41 -5.19
N GLU A 35 1.90 13.73 -6.42
CA GLU A 35 3.29 14.05 -6.78
C GLU A 35 3.81 15.32 -6.08
N ASP A 36 2.97 16.35 -5.96
CA ASP A 36 3.31 17.56 -5.20
C ASP A 36 3.41 17.25 -3.70
N ALA A 37 2.51 16.43 -3.15
CA ALA A 37 2.60 16.01 -1.75
C ALA A 37 3.89 15.23 -1.51
N TRP A 38 4.19 14.27 -2.38
CA TRP A 38 5.41 13.48 -2.37
C TRP A 38 6.64 14.37 -2.28
N SER A 39 6.90 15.21 -3.28
CA SER A 39 8.14 16.00 -3.36
C SER A 39 8.22 17.13 -2.33
N ARG A 40 7.08 17.63 -1.82
CA ARG A 40 7.08 18.77 -0.88
C ARG A 40 7.02 18.37 0.59
N ALA A 41 6.46 17.20 0.91
CA ALA A 41 6.14 16.83 2.28
C ALA A 41 6.77 15.52 2.73
N PHE A 42 7.09 14.63 1.79
CA PHE A 42 7.57 13.29 2.11
C PHE A 42 9.01 13.09 1.64
N ASP A 43 9.28 13.16 0.33
CA ASP A 43 10.60 12.99 -0.27
C ASP A 43 11.42 14.29 -0.12
N LEU A 44 11.90 14.54 1.09
CA LEU A 44 12.62 15.77 1.45
C LEU A 44 14.09 15.70 1.04
N ASP A 45 14.64 14.50 1.00
CA ASP A 45 16.01 14.23 0.57
C ASP A 45 16.11 14.05 -0.96
N GLY A 46 15.03 13.66 -1.65
CA GLY A 46 14.99 13.54 -3.11
C GLY A 46 15.56 12.21 -3.62
N ASN A 47 15.66 11.19 -2.77
CA ASN A 47 16.05 9.83 -3.17
C ASN A 47 14.95 9.10 -3.95
N GLY A 48 13.72 9.62 -3.98
CA GLY A 48 12.59 8.96 -4.63
C GLY A 48 12.01 7.80 -3.83
N LEU A 49 12.30 7.72 -2.53
CA LEU A 49 11.74 6.79 -1.55
C LEU A 49 11.32 7.56 -0.30
N ILE A 50 10.32 7.09 0.43
CA ILE A 50 9.91 7.72 1.69
C ILE A 50 10.32 6.80 2.83
N ASP A 51 11.18 7.29 3.71
CA ASP A 51 11.52 6.64 4.97
C ASP A 51 10.43 6.87 6.05
N PHE A 52 10.42 6.04 7.09
CA PHE A 52 9.45 6.19 8.19
C PHE A 52 9.51 7.58 8.87
N SER A 53 10.71 8.16 8.96
CA SER A 53 10.92 9.49 9.55
C SER A 53 10.27 10.58 8.70
N GLU A 54 10.45 10.51 7.39
CA GLU A 54 9.85 11.42 6.41
C GLU A 54 8.35 11.25 6.34
N PHE A 55 7.86 10.01 6.36
CA PHE A 55 6.45 9.70 6.42
C PHE A 55 5.76 10.28 7.65
N ALA A 56 6.36 10.14 8.82
CA ALA A 56 5.84 10.72 10.05
C ALA A 56 5.81 12.26 9.99
N ALA A 57 6.85 12.88 9.44
CA ALA A 57 6.92 14.32 9.24
C ALA A 57 5.87 14.82 8.24
N GLY A 58 5.76 14.18 7.08
CA GLY A 58 4.81 14.50 6.02
C GLY A 58 3.36 14.31 6.45
N CYS A 59 3.05 13.24 7.20
CA CYS A 59 1.72 13.05 7.78
C CYS A 59 1.36 14.17 8.77
N LYS A 60 2.30 14.59 9.61
CA LYS A 60 2.10 15.70 10.54
C LYS A 60 1.92 17.03 9.81
N ALA A 61 2.68 17.28 8.75
CA ALA A 61 2.55 18.47 7.91
C ALA A 61 1.20 18.49 7.15
N SER A 62 0.75 17.32 6.69
CA SER A 62 -0.54 17.14 6.00
C SER A 62 -1.75 17.22 6.94
N GLY A 63 -1.54 17.20 8.26
CA GLY A 63 -2.61 17.19 9.26
C GLY A 63 -3.31 15.84 9.43
N TYR A 64 -2.68 14.74 9.01
CA TYR A 64 -3.25 13.40 9.18
C TYR A 64 -3.14 12.96 10.65
N VAL A 65 -4.29 12.66 11.28
CA VAL A 65 -4.39 12.31 12.72
C VAL A 65 -4.60 10.79 12.93
N GLY A 66 -4.31 9.98 11.92
CA GLY A 66 -4.47 8.53 11.99
C GLY A 66 -3.27 7.80 12.61
N ASN A 67 -3.37 6.47 12.65
CA ASN A 67 -2.27 5.64 13.14
C ASN A 67 -1.20 5.46 12.04
N LEU A 68 -0.07 6.16 12.19
CA LEU A 68 1.03 6.18 11.22
C LEU A 68 1.60 4.80 10.98
N SER A 69 1.92 4.04 12.04
CA SER A 69 2.49 2.69 11.92
C SER A 69 1.57 1.74 11.16
N ARG A 70 0.26 1.88 11.37
CA ARG A 70 -0.74 1.07 10.66
C ARG A 70 -0.86 1.48 9.19
N LEU A 71 -0.83 2.78 8.89
CA LEU A 71 -0.87 3.27 7.51
C LEU A 71 0.40 2.90 6.76
N TRP A 72 1.55 3.01 7.42
CA TRP A 72 2.84 2.57 6.91
C TRP A 72 2.81 1.10 6.49
N ALA A 73 2.43 0.20 7.40
CA ALA A 73 2.32 -1.23 7.10
C ALA A 73 1.23 -1.56 6.05
N MET A 74 0.33 -0.61 5.76
CA MET A 74 -0.62 -0.74 4.67
C MET A 74 -0.07 -0.22 3.33
N LEU A 75 0.88 0.71 3.32
CA LEU A 75 1.50 1.21 2.09
C LEU A 75 2.66 0.33 1.66
N ASP A 76 3.54 -0.02 2.61
CA ASP A 76 4.69 -0.91 2.45
C ASP A 76 4.21 -2.38 2.41
N GLU A 77 3.78 -2.83 1.23
CA GLU A 77 3.26 -4.20 1.05
C GLU A 77 4.37 -5.23 1.00
N ASP A 78 5.52 -4.87 0.46
CA ASP A 78 6.66 -5.76 0.36
C ASP A 78 7.51 -5.81 1.63
N ALA A 79 7.19 -4.96 2.62
CA ALA A 79 7.94 -4.79 3.85
C ALA A 79 9.41 -4.44 3.58
N SER A 80 9.67 -3.65 2.52
CA SER A 80 11.00 -3.12 2.20
C SER A 80 11.49 -2.18 3.29
N GLY A 81 10.56 -1.52 3.99
CA GLY A 81 10.88 -0.47 4.95
C GLY A 81 11.02 0.91 4.32
N GLU A 82 10.59 1.07 3.07
CA GLU A 82 10.57 2.32 2.30
C GLU A 82 9.27 2.36 1.50
N ILE A 83 8.65 3.53 1.31
CA ILE A 83 7.45 3.65 0.46
C ILE A 83 7.84 4.34 -0.83
N SER A 84 7.61 3.71 -1.97
CA SER A 84 7.85 4.29 -3.29
C SER A 84 6.70 5.16 -3.79
N LEU A 85 6.95 6.04 -4.78
CA LEU A 85 5.88 6.87 -5.38
C LEU A 85 4.76 6.02 -5.99
N GLU A 86 5.14 4.88 -6.57
CA GLU A 86 4.21 3.89 -7.09
C GLU A 86 3.33 3.32 -5.98
N GLU A 87 3.89 2.96 -4.82
CA GLU A 87 3.12 2.45 -3.68
C GLU A 87 2.24 3.52 -3.01
N LEU A 88 2.67 4.78 -3.03
CA LEU A 88 1.84 5.87 -2.54
C LEU A 88 0.64 6.14 -3.46
N SER A 89 0.84 5.97 -4.77
CA SER A 89 -0.17 6.24 -5.81
C SER A 89 -0.98 5.01 -6.24
N VAL A 90 -0.56 3.80 -5.87
CA VAL A 90 -1.22 2.56 -6.29
C VAL A 90 -2.65 2.53 -5.77
N ASP A 91 -3.60 2.38 -6.68
CA ASP A 91 -4.95 1.96 -6.32
C ASP A 91 -4.81 0.49 -5.93
N THR A 92 -4.89 0.19 -4.62
CA THR A 92 -4.89 -1.20 -4.14
C THR A 92 -6.17 -1.88 -4.61
N GLN A 93 -6.24 -2.24 -5.89
CA GLN A 93 -7.11 -3.29 -6.36
C GLN A 93 -6.52 -4.60 -5.80
N PRO A 94 -7.34 -5.54 -5.33
CA PRO A 94 -6.82 -6.85 -4.97
C PRO A 94 -6.02 -7.38 -6.17
N PRO A 95 -4.87 -8.04 -5.95
CA PRO A 95 -4.19 -8.71 -7.04
C PRO A 95 -5.24 -9.54 -7.77
N GLY A 96 -5.36 -9.32 -9.08
CA GLY A 96 -6.28 -10.09 -9.92
C GLY A 96 -6.15 -11.57 -9.56
N PRO A 97 -7.24 -12.35 -9.62
CA PRO A 97 -7.24 -13.73 -9.18
C PRO A 97 -5.99 -14.44 -9.72
N PRO A 98 -5.30 -15.26 -8.90
CA PRO A 98 -4.05 -15.87 -9.32
C PRO A 98 -4.27 -16.50 -10.69
N SER A 99 -3.49 -16.08 -11.67
CA SER A 99 -3.49 -16.60 -13.03
C SER A 99 -2.91 -18.02 -13.00
N TRP A 100 -3.63 -18.94 -12.36
CA TRP A 100 -3.55 -20.35 -12.70
C TRP A 100 -3.92 -20.45 -14.18
N PRO A 101 -3.15 -21.17 -15.02
CA PRO A 101 -3.57 -21.42 -16.38
C PRO A 101 -4.91 -22.17 -16.33
N GLN A 102 -6.01 -21.49 -16.65
CA GLN A 102 -7.30 -22.15 -16.89
C GLN A 102 -7.17 -22.94 -18.20
N GLY A 103 -6.56 -24.10 -18.08
CA GLY A 103 -6.16 -24.96 -19.18
C GLY A 103 -5.95 -26.38 -18.69
N ALA A 104 -6.92 -26.94 -17.99
CA ALA A 104 -7.01 -28.38 -17.80
C ALA A 104 -8.47 -28.82 -17.97
N PRO A 105 -8.95 -29.05 -19.20
CA PRO A 105 -10.11 -29.89 -19.41
C PRO A 105 -9.67 -31.35 -19.26
N GLY A 106 -10.20 -32.02 -18.22
CA GLY A 106 -10.45 -33.45 -18.26
C GLY A 106 -9.32 -34.36 -17.82
N ALA A 107 -9.15 -34.51 -16.51
CA ALA A 107 -8.62 -35.75 -15.94
C ALA A 107 -9.41 -36.11 -14.68
N VAL A 108 -10.71 -36.39 -14.85
CA VAL A 108 -11.42 -37.27 -13.92
C VAL A 108 -12.53 -37.98 -14.68
N SER A 109 -12.38 -39.29 -14.88
CA SER A 109 -13.34 -40.32 -14.44
C SER A 109 -13.11 -41.65 -15.18
N ALA A 110 -13.05 -42.71 -14.36
CA ALA A 110 -13.12 -44.15 -14.65
C ALA A 110 -11.88 -44.87 -15.19
#